data_AF-A0AAW2QPN8-F1
#
_entry.id   AF-A0AAW2QPN8-F1
#
_cell.length_a   1.000
_cell.length_b   1.000
_cell.length_c   1.000
_cell.angle_alpha   90.00
_cell.angle_beta   90.00
_cell.angle_gamma   90.00
#
_symmetry.space_group_name_H-M   'P 1'
#
loop_
_entity.id
_entity.type
_entity.pdbx_description
1 polymer ?
#
loop_
_entity_poly.entity_id
_entity_poly.type
_entity_poly.pdbx_seq_one_letter_code
_entity_poly.pdbx_strand_id
1 'polypeptide(L)'
;MGELDGKPFVKAANMKYGGEDVTVKAMQLCSLWEDYLRDPSWHPYKVVMDGGTPKEILDENDEKLKELKTELGDEVYETVTTALHEMNEYNPSGRYPVPELWNSNEKRKVSLKKGIEHLLKQWKIHKAKRRRN
;
A
#
# COMPACT_ATOMS: atom_id res chain seq x y z
N MET A 1 3.09 -5.11 -0.94
CA MET A 1 1.62 -5.12 -0.91
C MET A 1 1.20 -4.90 0.53
N GLY A 2 0.35 -3.90 0.77
CA GLY A 2 -0.15 -3.52 2.07
C GLY A 2 0.70 -2.50 2.83
N GLU A 3 1.74 -1.92 2.21
CA GLU A 3 2.52 -0.85 2.84
C GLU A 3 1.92 0.51 2.48
N LEU A 4 1.84 1.41 3.46
CA LEU A 4 1.35 2.77 3.22
C LEU A 4 2.42 3.62 2.54
N ASP A 5 2.06 4.31 1.46
CA ASP A 5 2.90 5.38 0.92
C ASP A 5 2.79 6.61 1.84
N GLY A 6 3.91 7.08 2.37
CA GLY A 6 3.96 8.27 3.23
C GLY A 6 3.82 9.59 2.46
N LYS A 7 4.00 9.63 1.13
CA LYS A 7 3.97 10.88 0.35
C LYS A 7 2.61 11.60 0.41
N PRO A 8 1.47 10.92 0.29
CA PRO A 8 0.15 11.54 0.43
C PRO A 8 -0.04 12.17 1.81
N PHE A 9 0.45 11.52 2.87
CA PHE A 9 0.41 12.07 4.24
C PHE A 9 1.24 13.35 4.37
N VAL A 10 2.43 13.39 3.76
CA VAL A 10 3.27 14.60 3.73
C VAL A 10 2.55 15.73 3.00
N LYS A 11 1.90 15.45 1.87
CA LYS A 11 1.15 16.45 1.12
C LYS A 11 -0.06 16.97 1.90
N ALA A 12 -0.85 16.08 2.49
CA ALA A 12 -1.99 16.44 3.32
C ALA A 12 -1.57 17.25 4.55
N ALA A 13 -0.49 16.85 5.24
CA ALA A 13 0.04 17.57 6.38
C ALA A 13 0.57 18.96 6.01
N ASN A 14 1.20 19.12 4.84
CA ASN A 14 1.63 20.43 4.32
C ASN A 14 0.43 21.38 4.13
N MET A 15 -0.67 20.88 3.53
CA MET A 15 -1.87 21.67 3.31
C MET A 15 -2.58 22.04 4.62
N LYS A 16 -2.59 21.13 5.60
CA LYS A 16 -3.35 21.29 6.85
C LYS A 16 -2.63 22.12 7.90
N TYR A 17 -1.31 21.92 8.08
CA TYR A 17 -0.59 22.46 9.24
C TYR A 17 0.37 23.60 8.91
N GLY A 18 0.89 23.71 7.68
CA GLY A 18 1.79 24.77 7.21
C GLY A 18 2.90 25.17 8.21
N GLY A 19 4.10 24.58 8.15
CA GLY A 19 5.19 24.96 9.06
C GLY A 19 6.39 24.01 9.08
N GLU A 20 7.30 24.25 10.01
CA GLU A 20 8.61 23.56 10.13
C GLU A 20 8.47 22.08 10.56
N ASP A 21 7.37 21.72 11.24
CA ASP A 21 7.13 20.38 11.78
C ASP A 21 6.23 19.47 10.90
N VAL A 22 5.95 19.87 9.67
CA VAL A 22 5.03 19.12 8.79
C VAL A 22 5.49 17.68 8.57
N THR A 23 6.79 17.45 8.41
CA THR A 23 7.34 16.10 8.20
C THR A 23 7.08 15.20 9.42
N VAL A 24 7.26 15.72 10.63
CA VAL A 24 7.00 14.98 11.87
C VAL A 24 5.51 14.67 12.00
N LYS A 25 4.64 15.63 11.71
CA LYS A 25 3.18 15.43 11.72
C LYS A 25 2.73 14.40 10.68
N ALA A 26 3.30 14.45 9.48
CA ALA A 26 3.01 13.47 8.44
C ALA A 26 3.44 12.06 8.85
N MET A 27 4.62 11.90 9.46
CA MET A 27 5.08 10.61 9.98
C MET A 27 4.16 10.10 11.09
N GLN A 28 3.77 10.94 12.04
CA GLN A 28 2.84 10.57 13.11
C GLN A 28 1.49 10.11 12.55
N LEU A 29 0.95 10.81 11.54
CA LEU A 29 -0.30 10.41 10.88
C LEU A 29 -0.14 9.09 10.13
N CYS A 30 0.95 8.92 9.38
CA CYS A 30 1.23 7.68 8.65
C CYS A 30 1.31 6.49 9.61
N SER A 31 2.09 6.60 10.69
CA SER A 31 2.20 5.54 11.70
C SER A 31 0.88 5.23 12.40
N LEU A 32 0.06 6.25 12.73
CA LEU A 32 -1.27 6.02 13.29
C LEU A 32 -2.14 5.16 12.37
N TRP A 33 -2.12 5.43 11.07
CA TRP A 33 -2.87 4.65 10.09
C TRP A 33 -2.29 3.26 9.87
N GLU A 34 -0.96 3.10 9.93
CA GLU A 34 -0.33 1.77 9.94
C GLU A 34 -0.80 0.93 11.14
N ASP A 35 -0.93 1.53 12.33
CA ASP A 35 -1.42 0.85 13.52
C ASP A 35 -2.88 0.44 13.37
N TYR A 36 -3.74 1.31 12.83
CA TYR A 36 -5.12 0.93 12.52
C TYR A 36 -5.19 -0.21 11.51
N LEU A 37 -4.41 -0.16 10.42
CA LEU A 37 -4.38 -1.24 9.42
C LEU A 37 -3.94 -2.59 10.01
N ARG A 38 -3.08 -2.57 11.03
CA ARG A 38 -2.60 -3.77 11.74
C ARG A 38 -3.56 -4.27 12.80
N ASP A 39 -4.50 -3.44 13.26
CA ASP A 39 -5.46 -3.81 14.27
C ASP A 39 -6.48 -4.83 13.72
N PRO A 40 -6.49 -6.08 14.22
CA PRO A 40 -7.43 -7.08 13.74
C PRO A 40 -8.89 -6.77 14.13
N SER A 41 -9.11 -5.90 15.12
CA SER A 41 -10.46 -5.48 15.53
C SER A 41 -11.09 -4.47 14.56
N TRP A 42 -10.28 -3.77 13.77
CA TRP A 42 -10.76 -2.87 12.74
C TRP A 42 -10.83 -3.59 11.40
N HIS A 43 -12.05 -3.97 11.02
CA HIS A 43 -12.34 -4.65 9.76
C HIS A 43 -13.49 -3.94 9.03
N PRO A 44 -13.22 -2.83 8.32
CA PRO A 44 -14.25 -2.00 7.68
C PRO A 44 -14.73 -2.64 6.37
N TYR A 45 -15.14 -3.89 6.42
CA TYR A 45 -15.68 -4.65 5.30
C TYR A 45 -17.08 -5.13 5.62
N LYS A 46 -17.93 -5.14 4.60
CA LYS A 46 -19.28 -5.70 4.65
C LYS A 46 -19.42 -6.81 3.63
N VAL A 47 -20.22 -7.81 3.97
CA VAL A 47 -20.55 -8.90 3.05
C VAL A 47 -21.76 -8.50 2.22
N VAL A 48 -21.60 -8.54 0.90
CA VAL A 48 -22.69 -8.37 -0.08
C VAL A 48 -22.88 -9.65 -0.87
N MET A 49 -24.13 -9.90 -1.27
CA MET A 49 -24.47 -11.03 -2.12
C MET A 49 -24.34 -10.60 -3.59
N ASP A 50 -23.37 -11.16 -4.29
CA ASP A 50 -23.19 -10.96 -5.73
C ASP A 50 -23.46 -12.28 -6.45
N GLY A 51 -24.60 -12.36 -7.16
CA GLY A 51 -25.01 -13.56 -7.89
C GLY A 51 -25.17 -14.81 -7.00
N GLY A 52 -25.50 -14.64 -5.72
CA GLY A 52 -25.62 -15.74 -4.75
C GLY A 52 -24.30 -16.11 -4.05
N THR A 53 -23.18 -15.48 -4.40
CA THR A 53 -21.90 -15.66 -3.70
C THR A 53 -21.67 -14.51 -2.73
N PRO A 54 -21.35 -14.78 -1.44
CA PRO A 54 -20.96 -13.72 -0.51
C PRO A 54 -19.59 -13.17 -0.91
N LYS A 55 -19.49 -11.84 -1.05
CA LYS A 55 -18.26 -11.11 -1.30
C LYS A 55 -18.06 -10.03 -0.25
N GLU A 56 -16.85 -9.93 0.27
CA GLU A 56 -16.46 -8.81 1.13
C GLU A 56 -16.13 -7.59 0.26
N ILE A 57 -16.79 -6.48 0.54
CA ILE A 57 -16.48 -5.19 -0.06
C ILE A 57 -16.19 -4.19 1.05
N LEU A 58 -15.36 -3.20 0.75
CA LEU A 58 -15.05 -2.13 1.69
C LEU A 58 -16.33 -1.38 2.07
N ASP A 59 -16.53 -1.13 3.36
CA ASP A 59 -17.63 -0.29 3.82
C ASP A 59 -17.23 1.18 3.81
N GLU A 60 -17.57 1.89 2.74
CA GLU A 60 -17.38 3.34 2.63
C GLU A 60 -18.10 4.15 3.73
N ASN A 61 -19.01 3.50 4.48
CA ASN A 61 -19.68 4.12 5.61
C ASN A 61 -18.93 4.06 6.94
N ASP A 62 -17.80 3.35 7.01
CA ASP A 62 -16.97 3.24 8.20
C ASP A 62 -16.57 4.62 8.75
N GLU A 63 -16.67 4.77 10.06
CA GLU A 63 -16.47 6.05 10.74
C GLU A 63 -15.04 6.57 10.55
N LYS A 64 -14.03 5.68 10.67
CA LYS A 64 -12.62 6.06 10.50
C LYS A 64 -12.31 6.44 9.06
N LEU A 65 -12.83 5.68 8.09
CA LEU A 65 -12.64 5.99 6.67
C LEU A 65 -13.29 7.33 6.27
N LYS A 66 -14.47 7.65 6.83
CA LYS A 66 -15.12 8.95 6.63
C LYS A 66 -14.31 10.10 7.23
N GLU A 67 -13.81 9.92 8.45
CA GLU A 67 -12.96 10.88 9.13
C GLU A 67 -11.67 11.12 8.31
N LEU A 68 -11.01 10.04 7.88
CA LEU A 68 -9.80 10.10 7.04
C LEU A 68 -9.99 10.98 5.80
N LYS A 69 -11.06 10.72 5.05
CA LYS A 69 -11.36 11.43 3.81
C LYS A 69 -11.66 12.91 4.07
N THR A 70 -12.37 13.21 5.16
CA THR A 70 -12.72 14.58 5.56
C THR A 70 -11.49 15.34 6.06
N GLU A 71 -10.61 14.68 6.80
CA GLU A 71 -9.49 15.32 7.48
C GLU A 71 -8.21 15.45 6.66
N LEU A 72 -7.90 14.45 5.84
CA LEU A 72 -6.64 14.32 5.11
C LEU A 72 -6.83 14.29 3.58
N GLY A 73 -8.08 14.22 3.12
CA GLY A 73 -8.44 14.30 1.71
C GLY A 73 -8.40 12.97 0.96
N ASP A 74 -8.81 13.04 -0.31
CA ASP A 74 -9.01 11.86 -1.16
C ASP A 74 -7.72 11.07 -1.43
N GLU A 75 -6.58 11.74 -1.58
CA GLU A 75 -5.30 11.05 -1.88
C GLU A 75 -4.85 10.15 -0.73
N VAL A 76 -5.03 10.59 0.51
CA VAL A 76 -4.70 9.77 1.69
C VAL A 76 -5.72 8.65 1.85
N TYR A 77 -7.00 8.94 1.64
CA TYR A 77 -8.06 7.93 1.62
C TYR A 77 -7.74 6.79 0.64
N GLU A 78 -7.46 7.10 -0.63
CA GLU A 78 -7.13 6.09 -1.66
C GLU A 78 -5.88 5.27 -1.30
N THR A 79 -4.90 5.90 -0.66
CA THR A 79 -3.67 5.23 -0.24
C THR A 79 -3.96 4.21 0.88
N VAL A 80 -4.77 4.60 1.87
CA VAL A 80 -5.14 3.73 2.98
C VAL A 80 -6.05 2.59 2.52
N THR A 81 -7.06 2.87 1.70
CA THR A 81 -7.97 1.84 1.20
C THR A 81 -7.25 0.85 0.28
N THR A 82 -6.30 1.31 -0.54
CA THR A 82 -5.43 0.43 -1.35
C THR A 82 -4.60 -0.48 -0.44
N ALA A 83 -3.90 0.07 0.56
CA ALA A 83 -3.10 -0.73 1.47
C ALA A 83 -3.96 -1.74 2.25
N LEU A 84 -5.15 -1.34 2.71
CA LEU A 84 -6.09 -2.20 3.38
C LEU A 84 -6.59 -3.35 2.48
N HIS A 85 -6.87 -3.06 1.21
CA HIS A 85 -7.29 -4.06 0.23
C HIS A 85 -6.18 -5.06 -0.05
N GLU A 86 -4.97 -4.56 -0.30
CA GLU A 86 -3.78 -5.38 -0.53
C GLU A 86 -3.46 -6.27 0.69
N MET A 87 -3.58 -5.77 1.91
CA MET A 87 -3.42 -6.60 3.12
C MET A 87 -4.47 -7.70 3.20
N ASN A 88 -5.74 -7.40 2.88
CA ASN A 88 -6.81 -8.40 2.92
C ASN A 88 -6.63 -9.49 1.85
N GLU A 89 -6.13 -9.14 0.67
CA GLU A 89 -5.87 -10.09 -0.42
C GLU A 89 -4.65 -10.97 -0.13
N TYR A 90 -3.55 -10.37 0.36
CA TYR A 90 -2.25 -11.06 0.47
C TYR A 90 -1.99 -11.68 1.84
N ASN A 91 -2.51 -11.10 2.92
CA ASN A 91 -2.24 -11.54 4.29
C ASN A 91 -3.40 -11.20 5.24
N PRO A 92 -4.62 -11.73 5.01
CA PRO A 92 -5.82 -11.36 5.75
C PRO A 92 -5.69 -11.63 7.25
N SER A 93 -5.04 -12.73 7.64
CA SER A 93 -4.85 -13.10 9.04
C SER A 93 -3.69 -12.38 9.70
N GLY A 94 -2.61 -12.10 8.97
CA GLY A 94 -1.41 -11.51 9.53
C GLY A 94 -1.43 -9.99 9.58
N ARG A 95 -2.16 -9.30 8.69
CA ARG A 95 -2.24 -7.82 8.62
C ARG A 95 -0.87 -7.13 8.59
N TYR A 96 0.13 -7.77 7.99
CA TYR A 96 1.46 -7.21 7.77
C TYR A 96 1.74 -7.05 6.28
N PRO A 97 2.45 -5.98 5.86
CA PRO A 97 2.86 -5.83 4.48
C PRO A 97 3.68 -7.02 4.00
N VAL A 98 3.38 -7.51 2.80
CA VAL A 98 4.12 -8.62 2.17
C VAL A 98 4.99 -8.06 1.04
N PRO A 99 6.32 -8.30 1.05
CA PRO A 99 7.19 -7.95 -0.06
C PRO A 99 6.77 -8.70 -1.33
N GLU A 100 6.64 -7.97 -2.44
CA GLU A 100 6.24 -8.54 -3.73
C GLU A 100 7.17 -8.04 -4.85
N LEU A 101 7.40 -8.85 -5.87
CA LEU A 101 8.21 -8.46 -7.02
C LEU A 101 7.39 -7.55 -7.96
N TRP A 102 7.85 -6.32 -8.15
CA TRP A 102 7.13 -5.31 -8.93
C TRP A 102 7.86 -4.90 -10.22
N ASN A 103 7.12 -4.80 -11.33
CA ASN A 103 7.60 -4.17 -12.55
C ASN A 103 7.17 -2.72 -12.59
N SER A 104 8.10 -1.80 -12.32
CA SER A 104 7.82 -0.36 -12.34
C SER A 104 7.39 0.16 -13.71
N ASN A 105 7.80 -0.49 -14.81
CA ASN A 105 7.44 -0.06 -16.17
C ASN A 105 6.02 -0.48 -16.55
N GLU A 106 5.65 -1.72 -16.24
CA GLU A 106 4.33 -2.27 -16.60
C GLU A 106 3.29 -2.06 -15.50
N LYS A 107 3.67 -1.42 -14.37
CA LYS A 107 2.83 -1.20 -13.19
C LYS A 107 2.06 -2.46 -12.76
N ARG A 108 2.76 -3.60 -12.74
CA ARG A 108 2.18 -4.89 -12.36
C ARG A 108 3.19 -5.80 -11.67
N LYS A 109 2.66 -6.79 -10.94
CA LYS A 109 3.46 -7.86 -10.32
C LYS A 109 4.24 -8.68 -11.36
N VAL A 110 5.41 -9.13 -10.96
CA VAL A 110 6.31 -9.95 -11.76
C VAL A 110 6.35 -11.34 -11.19
N SER A 111 6.13 -12.35 -12.03
CA SER A 111 6.35 -13.73 -11.62
C SER A 111 7.83 -13.95 -11.24
N LEU A 112 8.08 -14.75 -10.20
CA LEU A 112 9.44 -15.11 -9.77
C LEU A 112 10.33 -15.57 -10.95
N LYS A 113 9.79 -16.37 -11.86
CA LYS A 113 10.49 -16.82 -13.09
C LYS A 113 11.06 -15.65 -13.89
N LYS A 114 10.22 -14.66 -14.23
CA LYS A 114 10.64 -13.44 -14.94
C LYS A 114 11.69 -12.65 -14.16
N GLY A 115 11.57 -12.57 -12.84
CA GLY A 115 12.57 -11.94 -11.97
C GLY A 115 13.94 -12.62 -12.08
N ILE A 116 13.97 -13.96 -11.99
CA ILE A 116 15.18 -14.76 -12.14
C ILE A 116 15.77 -14.61 -13.55
N GLU A 117 14.95 -14.67 -14.60
CA GLU A 117 15.38 -14.47 -15.98
C GLU A 117 16.04 -13.09 -16.18
N HIS A 118 15.48 -12.04 -15.57
CA HIS A 118 16.06 -10.71 -15.59
C HIS A 118 17.44 -10.67 -14.91
N LEU A 119 17.55 -11.24 -13.70
CA LEU A 119 18.81 -11.31 -12.96
C LEU A 119 19.88 -12.09 -13.75
N LEU A 120 19.52 -13.23 -14.35
CA LEU A 120 20.42 -14.02 -15.19
C LEU A 120 20.91 -13.24 -16.41
N LYS A 121 20.04 -12.44 -17.04
CA LYS A 121 20.41 -11.58 -18.18
C LYS A 121 21.43 -10.53 -17.74
N GLN A 122 21.19 -9.84 -16.63
CA GLN A 122 22.13 -8.83 -16.09
C GLN A 122 23.49 -9.45 -15.74
N TRP A 123 23.49 -10.61 -15.09
CA TRP A 123 24.71 -11.33 -14.74
C TRP A 123 25.56 -11.70 -15.97
N LYS A 124 24.92 -12.21 -17.03
CA LYS A 124 25.60 -12.53 -18.30
C LYS A 124 26.24 -11.29 -18.94
N ILE A 125 25.54 -10.15 -18.94
CA ILE A 125 26.05 -8.87 -19.47
C ILE A 125 27.27 -8.41 -18.66
N HIS A 126 27.17 -8.42 -17.33
CA HIS A 126 28.27 -8.05 -16.44
C HIS A 126 29.50 -8.95 -16.62
N LYS A 127 29.29 -10.27 -16.75
CA LYS A 127 30.37 -11.23 -16.99
C LYS A 127 31.07 -11.01 -18.34
N ALA A 128 30.32 -10.67 -19.39
CA ALA A 128 30.89 -10.36 -20.71
C ALA A 128 31.73 -9.08 -20.70
N LYS A 129 31.29 -8.04 -19.99
CA LYS A 129 32.05 -6.78 -19.82
C LYS A 129 33.37 -7.01 -19.09
N ARG A 130 33.36 -7.81 -18.01
CA ARG A 130 34.56 -8.16 -17.23
C ARG A 130 35.62 -8.95 -18.01
N ARG A 131 35.25 -9.64 -19.08
CA ARG A 131 36.17 -10.41 -19.93
C ARG A 131 36.81 -9.60 -21.05
N ARG A 132 36.32 -8.38 -21.30
CA ARG A 132 36.82 -7.47 -22.34
C ARG A 132 37.78 -6.42 -21.79
N ASN A 133 37.86 -6.30 -20.47
CA ASN A 133 38.90 -5.56 -19.74
C ASN A 133 39.98 -6.53 -19.28
#